data_AF-A0A7C3CV12-F1
#
_entry.id   AF-A0A7C3CV12-F1
#
_cell.length_a   1.000
_cell.length_b   1.000
_cell.length_c   1.000
_cell.angle_alpha   90.00
_cell.angle_beta   90.00
_cell.angle_gamma   90.00
#
_symmetry.space_group_name_H-M   'P 1'
#
loop_
_entity.id
_entity.type
_entity.pdbx_description
1 polymer ?
#
loop_
_entity_poly.entity_id
_entity_poly.type
_entity_poly.pdbx_seq_one_letter_code
_entity_poly.pdbx_strand_id
1 'polypeptide(L)'
;MIEELRKSINSTLYERVSSPLFGALFLSWLVWNWKIVYLTIFVNEKNINGSKIDYISNNYLDVHFLVTYPLISTLILLTIVPFFTNGAYFLHLKFHKWRVDKKHEVEKNQLLTLEQSIQLRSEIAVKEQDFKNMISGKDNEIESLKFQLQEVKNSSPTTTSSSNMQGKVVFKTNESEKIEEIAGKILSSEELNSYLDIISQHIQSGWKIGDQVPPNVLGYYISNNLIESTGGGIFEFTDFGKQVYKEILESRF
;
A
#
# COMPACT_ATOMS: atom_id res chain seq x y z
N MET A 1 -7.57 52.92 7.15
CA MET A 1 -7.79 53.33 5.74
C MET A 1 -6.63 52.97 4.81
N ILE A 2 -5.44 53.60 4.84
CA ILE A 2 -4.32 53.20 3.96
C ILE A 2 -3.82 51.78 4.24
N GLU A 3 -3.75 51.36 5.51
CA GLU A 3 -3.39 49.98 5.85
C GLU A 3 -4.45 48.97 5.44
N GLU A 4 -5.73 49.33 5.51
CA GLU A 4 -6.84 48.48 5.07
C GLU A 4 -6.87 48.35 3.55
N LEU A 5 -6.59 49.43 2.82
CA LEU A 5 -6.39 49.41 1.37
C LEU A 5 -5.16 48.58 0.97
N ARG A 6 -4.05 48.71 1.70
CA ARG A 6 -2.87 47.88 1.48
C ARG A 6 -3.18 46.40 1.72
N LYS A 7 -3.94 46.08 2.76
CA LYS A 7 -4.33 44.71 3.09
C LYS A 7 -5.28 44.12 2.05
N SER A 8 -6.25 44.89 1.56
CA SER A 8 -7.19 44.43 0.52
C SER A 8 -6.53 44.29 -0.86
N ILE A 9 -5.64 45.21 -1.23
CA ILE A 9 -4.83 45.10 -2.45
C ILE A 9 -3.93 43.88 -2.36
N ASN A 10 -3.25 43.67 -1.23
CA ASN A 10 -2.39 42.52 -1.03
C ASN A 10 -3.16 41.20 -1.09
N SER A 11 -4.35 41.10 -0.49
CA SER A 11 -5.15 39.86 -0.53
C SER A 11 -5.63 39.54 -1.94
N THR A 12 -6.12 40.54 -2.69
CA THR A 12 -6.58 40.35 -4.07
C THR A 12 -5.42 40.07 -5.02
N LEU A 13 -4.28 40.75 -4.86
CA LEU A 13 -3.08 40.43 -5.63
C LEU A 13 -2.55 39.05 -5.27
N TYR A 14 -2.58 38.65 -3.99
CA TYR A 14 -2.14 37.33 -3.57
C TYR A 14 -3.04 36.25 -4.17
N GLU A 15 -4.36 36.37 -4.11
CA GLU A 15 -5.28 35.40 -4.73
C GLU A 15 -5.07 35.29 -6.26
N ARG A 16 -4.85 36.42 -6.93
CA ARG A 16 -4.65 36.45 -8.39
C ARG A 16 -3.26 35.95 -8.78
N VAL A 17 -2.19 36.36 -8.10
CA VAL A 17 -0.81 35.87 -8.35
C VAL A 17 -0.64 34.41 -7.94
N SER A 18 -1.42 33.93 -6.95
CA SER A 18 -1.50 32.52 -6.60
C SER A 18 -2.20 31.68 -7.67
N SER A 19 -2.97 32.30 -8.57
CA SER A 19 -3.47 31.60 -9.76
C SER A 19 -2.29 31.33 -10.70
N PRO A 20 -1.99 30.06 -11.02
CA PRO A 20 -0.88 29.70 -11.92
C PRO A 20 -0.96 30.42 -13.26
N LEU A 21 -2.18 30.66 -13.76
CA LEU A 21 -2.41 31.31 -15.04
C LEU A 21 -2.06 32.79 -15.02
N PHE A 22 -2.51 33.53 -14.01
CA PHE A 22 -2.24 34.96 -13.93
C PHE A 22 -0.78 35.23 -13.57
N GLY A 23 -0.18 34.43 -12.68
CA GLY A 23 1.25 34.48 -12.39
C GLY A 23 2.10 34.22 -13.64
N ALA A 24 1.79 33.16 -14.39
CA ALA A 24 2.48 32.86 -15.66
C ALA A 24 2.26 33.96 -16.71
N LEU A 25 1.06 34.55 -16.80
CA LEU A 25 0.74 35.66 -17.72
C LEU A 25 1.48 36.92 -17.40
N PHE A 26 1.52 37.30 -16.13
CA PHE A 26 2.26 38.45 -15.70
C PHE A 26 3.75 38.30 -15.99
N LEU A 27 4.34 37.14 -15.66
CA LEU A 27 5.75 36.87 -15.92
C LEU A 27 6.05 36.84 -17.43
N SER A 28 5.20 36.17 -18.21
CA SER A 28 5.31 36.10 -19.67
C SER A 28 5.22 37.49 -20.30
N TRP A 29 4.28 38.32 -19.85
CA TRP A 29 4.12 39.69 -20.33
C TRP A 29 5.35 40.53 -20.04
N LEU A 30 5.90 40.43 -18.82
CA LEU A 30 7.14 41.13 -18.45
C LEU A 30 8.34 40.71 -19.32
N VAL A 31 8.45 39.42 -19.67
CA VAL A 31 9.52 38.92 -20.52
C VAL A 31 9.41 39.48 -21.94
N TRP A 32 8.22 39.50 -22.54
CA TRP A 32 8.03 40.03 -23.90
C TRP A 32 8.06 41.57 -23.94
N ASN A 33 7.57 42.24 -22.90
CA ASN A 33 7.49 43.70 -22.80
C ASN A 33 8.60 44.31 -21.93
N TRP A 34 9.73 43.60 -21.77
CA TRP A 34 10.83 44.01 -20.90
C TRP A 34 11.39 45.39 -21.28
N LYS A 35 11.33 45.79 -22.55
CA LYS A 35 11.76 47.11 -23.03
C LYS A 35 10.89 48.23 -22.48
N ILE A 36 9.58 48.00 -22.33
CA ILE A 36 8.65 48.97 -21.75
C ILE A 36 8.96 49.13 -20.26
N VAL A 37 9.15 48.02 -19.54
CA VAL A 37 9.55 48.03 -18.12
C VAL A 37 10.90 48.71 -17.92
N TYR A 38 11.86 48.42 -18.79
CA TYR A 38 13.19 49.01 -18.73
C TYR A 38 13.16 50.53 -18.97
N LEU A 39 12.46 50.96 -20.02
CA LEU A 39 12.33 52.38 -20.37
C LEU A 39 11.59 53.17 -19.29
N THR A 40 10.52 52.60 -18.74
CA THR A 40 9.72 53.26 -17.69
C THR A 40 10.52 53.45 -16.41
N ILE A 41 11.24 52.42 -15.95
CA ILE A 41 11.93 52.43 -14.65
C ILE A 41 13.31 53.08 -14.73
N PHE A 42 14.11 52.79 -15.77
CA PHE A 42 15.54 53.09 -15.78
C PHE A 42 15.94 54.23 -16.73
N VAL A 43 15.15 54.54 -17.76
CA VAL A 43 15.52 55.58 -18.73
C VAL A 43 14.94 56.93 -18.31
N ASN A 44 15.76 57.96 -18.24
CA ASN A 44 15.31 59.34 -18.01
C ASN A 44 14.74 59.96 -19.28
N GLU A 45 13.65 60.71 -19.14
CA GLU A 45 12.91 61.34 -20.25
C GLU A 45 13.76 62.31 -21.08
N LYS A 46 14.79 62.91 -20.48
CA LYS A 46 15.77 63.78 -21.17
C LYS A 46 16.55 63.07 -22.30
N ASN A 47 16.61 61.75 -22.27
CA ASN A 47 17.31 60.94 -23.27
C ASN A 47 16.37 60.47 -24.40
N ILE A 48 15.11 60.89 -24.39
CA ILE A 48 14.07 60.44 -25.31
C ILE A 48 13.52 61.68 -26.04
N ASN A 49 13.31 61.55 -27.35
CA ASN A 49 12.66 62.59 -28.13
C ASN A 49 11.15 62.55 -27.86
N GLY A 50 10.66 63.45 -27.00
CA GLY A 50 9.25 63.53 -26.59
C GLY A 50 8.99 62.91 -25.23
N SER A 51 7.72 62.65 -24.91
CA SER A 51 7.39 62.00 -23.64
C SER A 51 7.66 60.50 -23.68
N LYS A 52 7.90 59.89 -22.51
CA LYS A 52 8.03 58.41 -22.42
C LYS A 52 6.83 57.68 -23.03
N ILE A 53 5.64 58.24 -22.85
CA ILE A 53 4.38 57.67 -23.32
C ILE A 53 4.31 57.70 -24.84
N ASP A 54 4.65 58.83 -25.47
CA ASP A 54 4.67 58.96 -26.93
C ASP A 54 5.69 58.00 -27.56
N TYR A 55 6.85 57.86 -26.91
CA TYR A 55 7.88 56.95 -27.40
C TYR A 55 7.44 55.49 -27.32
N ILE A 56 6.81 55.06 -26.21
CA ILE A 56 6.23 53.72 -26.07
C ILE A 56 5.10 53.51 -27.08
N SER A 57 4.24 54.52 -27.24
CA SER A 57 3.10 54.44 -28.13
C SER A 57 3.51 54.23 -29.59
N ASN A 58 4.59 54.88 -30.03
CA ASN A 58 5.03 54.81 -31.41
C ASN A 58 5.92 53.59 -31.72
N ASN A 59 6.57 52.99 -30.72
CA ASN A 59 7.59 51.95 -30.95
C ASN A 59 7.26 50.58 -30.34
N TYR A 60 6.39 50.51 -29.34
CA TYR A 60 6.16 49.28 -28.57
C TYR A 60 4.68 48.88 -28.42
N LEU A 61 3.73 49.61 -29.00
CA LEU A 61 2.29 49.26 -29.03
C LEU A 61 1.94 48.27 -30.16
N ASP A 62 2.72 47.21 -30.30
CA ASP A 62 2.34 46.11 -31.18
C ASP A 62 1.44 45.12 -30.41
N VAL A 63 0.24 44.88 -30.93
CA VAL A 63 -0.78 43.98 -30.35
C VAL A 63 -0.22 42.56 -30.16
N HIS A 64 0.64 42.09 -31.06
CA HIS A 64 1.24 40.75 -30.97
C HIS A 64 2.17 40.63 -29.76
N PHE A 65 2.97 41.65 -29.49
CA PHE A 65 3.90 41.66 -28.35
C PHE A 65 3.19 41.95 -27.02
N LEU A 66 2.11 42.72 -27.03
CA LEU A 66 1.33 43.03 -25.83
C LEU A 66 0.44 41.87 -25.38
N VAL A 67 -0.20 41.15 -26.31
CA VAL A 67 -1.26 40.20 -25.99
C VAL A 67 -0.93 38.80 -26.48
N THR A 68 -0.66 38.64 -27.79
CA THR A 68 -0.61 37.31 -28.42
C THR A 68 0.59 36.47 -27.95
N TYR A 69 1.81 37.02 -27.99
CA TYR A 69 3.01 36.28 -27.57
C TYR A 69 3.04 35.99 -26.07
N PRO A 70 2.69 36.94 -25.18
CA PRO A 70 2.55 36.63 -23.76
C PRO A 70 1.58 35.49 -23.51
N LEU A 71 0.40 35.51 -24.13
CA LEU A 71 -0.65 34.52 -23.94
C LEU A 71 -0.23 33.14 -24.45
N ILE A 72 0.36 33.04 -25.65
CA ILE A 72 0.90 31.76 -26.16
C ILE A 72 2.00 31.24 -25.23
N SER A 73 2.92 32.10 -24.81
CA SER A 73 4.00 31.71 -23.91
C SER A 73 3.48 31.31 -22.51
N THR A 74 2.34 31.83 -22.04
CA THR A 74 1.72 31.30 -20.81
C THR A 74 1.22 29.90 -20.97
N LEU A 75 0.57 29.59 -22.09
CA LEU A 75 0.04 28.26 -22.35
C LEU A 75 1.19 27.25 -22.43
N ILE A 76 2.28 27.64 -23.08
CA ILE A 76 3.52 26.88 -23.14
C ILE A 76 4.08 26.67 -21.73
N LEU A 77 4.27 27.73 -20.93
CA LEU A 77 4.81 27.62 -19.57
C LEU A 77 3.94 26.76 -18.66
N LEU A 78 2.63 26.97 -18.66
CA LEU A 78 1.68 26.18 -17.87
C LEU A 78 1.69 24.71 -18.26
N THR A 79 1.96 24.40 -19.53
CA THR A 79 2.06 23.02 -20.00
C THR A 79 3.41 22.42 -19.62
N ILE A 80 4.51 23.11 -19.94
CA ILE A 80 5.87 22.60 -19.85
C ILE A 80 6.38 22.54 -18.40
N VAL A 81 6.05 23.51 -17.55
CA VAL A 81 6.56 23.58 -16.16
C VAL A 81 6.13 22.37 -15.31
N PRO A 82 4.88 21.88 -15.37
CA PRO A 82 4.49 20.63 -14.72
C PRO A 82 5.31 19.42 -15.17
N PHE A 83 5.64 19.29 -16.47
CA PHE A 83 6.47 18.19 -16.95
C PHE A 83 7.87 18.23 -16.34
N PHE A 84 8.51 19.40 -16.29
CA PHE A 84 9.82 19.53 -15.64
C PHE A 84 9.77 19.26 -14.15
N THR A 85 8.73 19.74 -13.47
CA THR A 85 8.58 19.57 -12.01
C THR A 85 8.32 18.10 -11.67
N ASN A 86 7.44 17.44 -12.40
CA ASN A 86 7.16 16.01 -12.24
C ASN A 86 8.38 15.15 -12.62
N GLY A 87 9.11 15.53 -13.68
CA GLY A 87 10.35 14.88 -14.07
C GLY A 87 11.43 14.97 -13.00
N ALA A 88 11.63 16.17 -12.44
CA ALA A 88 12.56 16.40 -11.33
C ALA A 88 12.15 15.60 -10.07
N TYR A 89 10.86 15.56 -9.76
CA TYR A 89 10.34 14.79 -8.64
C TYR A 89 10.53 13.28 -8.82
N PHE A 90 10.25 12.76 -10.02
CA PHE A 90 10.49 11.35 -10.37
C PHE A 90 11.97 11.01 -10.25
N LEU A 91 12.84 11.87 -10.76
CA LEU A 91 14.28 11.69 -10.68
C LEU A 91 14.75 11.67 -9.22
N HIS A 92 14.24 12.59 -8.39
CA HIS A 92 14.51 12.63 -6.96
C HIS A 92 14.06 11.33 -6.26
N LEU A 93 12.85 10.84 -6.52
CA LEU A 93 12.36 9.57 -5.97
C LEU A 93 13.26 8.39 -6.36
N LYS A 94 13.68 8.35 -7.63
CA LYS A 94 14.56 7.29 -8.12
C LYS A 94 15.92 7.32 -7.43
N PHE A 95 16.52 8.49 -7.28
CA PHE A 95 17.79 8.65 -6.55
C PHE A 95 17.64 8.33 -5.05
N HIS A 96 16.53 8.73 -4.44
CA HIS A 96 16.26 8.42 -3.04
C HIS A 96 16.18 6.91 -2.82
N LYS A 97 15.39 6.21 -3.64
CA LYS A 97 15.28 4.75 -3.59
C LYS A 97 16.63 4.08 -3.81
N TRP A 98 17.37 4.49 -4.84
CA TRP A 98 18.71 3.95 -5.12
C TRP A 98 19.67 4.12 -3.94
N ARG A 99 19.64 5.28 -3.27
CA ARG A 99 20.46 5.54 -2.07
C ARG A 99 20.05 4.65 -0.90
N VAL A 100 18.75 4.45 -0.68
CA VAL A 100 18.23 3.57 0.38
C VAL A 100 18.60 2.12 0.10
N ASP A 101 18.41 1.64 -1.12
CA ASP A 101 18.77 0.27 -1.53
C ASP A 101 20.27 0.02 -1.34
N LYS A 102 21.12 0.99 -1.73
CA LYS A 102 22.57 0.91 -1.52
C LYS A 102 22.94 0.93 -0.04
N LYS A 103 22.24 1.73 0.78
CA LYS A 103 22.43 1.72 2.23
C LYS A 103 22.10 0.36 2.82
N HIS A 104 20.96 -0.23 2.46
CA HIS A 104 20.58 -1.57 2.94
C HIS A 104 21.53 -2.67 2.47
N GLU A 105 22.05 -2.57 1.25
CA GLU A 105 23.07 -3.49 0.74
C GLU A 105 24.35 -3.42 1.59
N VAL A 106 24.79 -2.21 1.95
CA VAL A 106 25.96 -2.01 2.83
C VAL A 106 25.68 -2.51 4.24
N GLU A 107 24.52 -2.18 4.82
CA GLU A 107 24.13 -2.62 6.17
C GLU A 107 24.03 -4.14 6.27
N LYS A 108 23.50 -4.83 5.24
CA LYS A 108 23.42 -6.29 5.21
C LYS A 108 24.81 -6.94 5.23
N ASN A 109 25.80 -6.31 4.59
CA ASN A 109 27.17 -6.80 4.53
C ASN A 109 28.02 -6.35 5.73
N GLN A 110 27.48 -5.50 6.59
CA GLN A 110 28.17 -5.03 7.78
C GLN A 110 28.06 -6.06 8.90
N LEU A 111 29.18 -6.38 9.54
CA LEU A 111 29.19 -7.19 10.76
C LEU A 111 28.56 -6.40 11.91
N LEU A 112 27.76 -7.08 12.73
CA LEU A 112 27.24 -6.51 13.96
C LEU A 112 28.39 -6.09 14.87
N THR A 113 28.24 -4.93 15.51
CA THR A 113 29.14 -4.53 16.58
C THR A 113 28.99 -5.46 17.79
N LEU A 114 29.97 -5.45 18.69
CA LEU A 114 29.92 -6.23 19.93
C LEU A 114 28.66 -5.87 20.75
N GLU A 115 28.37 -4.58 20.90
CA GLU A 115 27.18 -4.08 21.60
C GLU A 115 25.88 -4.60 20.97
N GLN A 116 25.73 -4.46 19.65
CA GLN A 116 24.54 -4.96 18.93
C GLN A 116 24.41 -6.48 19.05
N SER A 117 25.53 -7.20 19.07
CA SER A 117 25.53 -8.66 19.24
C SER A 117 25.10 -9.06 20.66
N ILE A 118 25.52 -8.33 21.70
CA ILE A 118 25.06 -8.54 23.08
C ILE A 118 23.57 -8.25 23.18
N GLN A 119 23.12 -7.12 22.63
CA GLN A 119 21.72 -6.72 22.66
C GLN A 119 20.82 -7.74 21.94
N LEU A 120 21.23 -8.18 20.74
CA LEU A 120 20.51 -9.21 19.99
C LEU A 120 20.41 -10.53 20.78
N ARG A 121 21.51 -10.97 21.41
CA ARG A 121 21.50 -12.19 22.25
C ARG A 121 20.58 -12.03 23.45
N SER A 122 20.58 -10.87 24.11
CA SER A 122 19.68 -10.58 25.22
C SER A 122 18.22 -10.62 24.77
N GLU A 123 17.90 -10.05 23.61
CA GLU A 123 16.55 -10.05 23.07
C GLU A 123 16.09 -11.46 22.70
N ILE A 124 16.96 -12.27 22.08
CA ILE A 124 16.69 -13.68 21.80
C ILE A 124 16.40 -14.44 23.10
N ALA A 125 17.21 -14.26 24.15
CA ALA A 125 17.01 -14.93 25.43
C ALA A 125 15.67 -14.55 26.09
N VAL A 126 15.28 -13.27 26.02
CA VAL A 126 13.97 -12.81 26.50
C VAL A 126 12.84 -13.47 25.70
N LYS A 127 12.95 -13.49 24.37
CA LYS A 127 11.93 -14.13 23.52
C LYS A 127 11.81 -15.62 23.76
N GLU A 128 12.92 -16.32 23.98
CA GLU A 128 12.91 -17.75 24.32
C GLU A 128 12.19 -18.00 25.65
N GLN A 129 12.43 -17.15 26.64
CA GLN A 129 11.71 -17.21 27.92
C GLN A 129 10.22 -16.93 27.75
N ASP A 130 9.84 -15.93 26.94
CA ASP A 130 8.44 -15.62 26.63
C ASP A 130 7.75 -16.81 25.96
N PHE A 131 8.40 -17.45 24.97
CA PHE A 131 7.87 -18.64 24.32
C PHE A 131 7.72 -19.80 25.29
N LYS A 132 8.71 -20.04 26.16
CA LYS A 132 8.64 -21.09 27.18
C LYS A 132 7.46 -20.87 28.13
N ASN A 133 7.27 -19.63 28.59
CA ASN A 133 6.15 -19.26 29.45
C ASN A 133 4.81 -19.48 28.75
N MET A 134 4.71 -19.13 27.46
CA MET A 134 3.50 -19.34 26.66
C MET A 134 3.18 -20.83 26.48
N ILE A 135 4.18 -21.66 26.20
CA ILE A 135 4.03 -23.12 26.10
C ILE A 135 3.58 -23.70 27.43
N SER A 136 4.26 -23.37 28.53
CA SER A 136 3.87 -23.85 29.86
C SER A 136 2.47 -23.39 30.26
N GLY A 137 2.06 -22.17 29.90
CA GLY A 137 0.69 -21.70 30.09
C GLY A 137 -0.32 -22.54 29.32
N LYS A 138 -0.01 -22.87 28.06
CA LYS A 138 -0.86 -23.73 27.22
C LYS A 138 -0.92 -25.18 27.72
N ASP A 139 0.19 -25.74 28.21
CA ASP A 139 0.21 -27.08 28.78
C ASP A 139 -0.66 -27.16 30.05
N ASN A 140 -0.58 -26.16 30.92
CA ASN A 140 -1.42 -26.07 32.12
C ASN A 140 -2.92 -25.91 31.74
N GLU A 141 -3.22 -25.15 30.69
CA GLU A 141 -4.58 -25.01 30.16
C GLU A 141 -5.11 -26.35 29.62
N ILE A 142 -4.29 -27.09 28.86
CA ILE A 142 -4.61 -28.44 28.38
C ILE A 142 -4.85 -29.40 29.55
N GLU A 143 -4.02 -29.34 30.58
CA GLU A 143 -4.17 -30.19 31.77
C GLU A 143 -5.48 -29.88 32.52
N SER A 144 -5.79 -28.60 32.73
CA SER A 144 -7.07 -28.16 33.30
C SER A 144 -8.27 -28.62 32.47
N LEU A 145 -8.21 -28.48 31.15
CA LEU A 145 -9.27 -28.93 30.25
C LEU A 145 -9.45 -30.44 30.28
N LYS A 146 -8.35 -31.21 30.35
CA LYS A 146 -8.41 -32.68 30.53
C LYS A 146 -9.07 -33.06 31.84
N PHE A 147 -8.76 -32.34 32.93
CA PHE A 147 -9.37 -32.58 34.23
C PHE A 147 -10.88 -32.32 34.19
N GLN A 148 -11.30 -31.19 33.60
CA GLN A 148 -12.72 -30.86 33.43
C GLN A 148 -13.46 -31.90 32.56
N LEU A 149 -12.86 -32.36 31.46
CA LEU A 149 -13.43 -33.42 30.63
C LEU A 149 -13.59 -34.74 31.41
N GLN A 150 -12.62 -35.08 32.25
CA GLN A 150 -12.68 -36.26 33.11
C GLN A 150 -13.77 -36.13 34.18
N GLU A 151 -13.93 -34.94 34.76
CA GLU A 151 -14.98 -34.64 35.74
C GLU A 151 -16.38 -34.74 35.09
N VAL A 152 -16.59 -34.12 33.93
CA VAL A 152 -17.84 -34.20 33.16
C VAL A 152 -18.19 -35.64 32.79
N LYS A 153 -17.19 -36.44 32.39
CA LYS A 153 -17.36 -37.87 32.08
C LYS A 153 -17.75 -38.69 33.31
N ASN A 154 -17.27 -38.32 34.50
CA ASN A 154 -17.58 -39.01 35.74
C ASN A 154 -18.91 -38.56 36.38
N SER A 155 -19.37 -37.34 36.09
CA SER A 155 -20.65 -36.79 36.58
C SER A 155 -21.87 -37.15 35.72
N SER A 156 -21.67 -37.72 34.53
CA SER A 156 -22.77 -38.22 33.70
C SER A 156 -23.12 -39.66 34.10
N PRO A 157 -24.35 -39.97 34.58
CA PRO A 157 -24.71 -41.34 34.90
C PRO A 157 -24.78 -42.16 33.61
N THR A 158 -24.24 -43.37 33.73
CA THR A 158 -24.22 -44.47 32.79
C THR A 158 -25.53 -44.67 32.01
N THR A 159 -25.49 -44.51 30.69
CA THR A 159 -26.30 -45.32 29.77
C THR A 159 -25.35 -46.31 29.09
N THR A 160 -25.13 -47.45 29.74
CA THR A 160 -24.51 -48.62 29.13
C THR A 160 -25.60 -49.41 28.41
N SER A 161 -25.55 -49.42 27.09
CA SER A 161 -26.00 -50.58 26.31
C SER A 161 -24.76 -51.18 25.65
N SER A 162 -24.45 -52.39 26.10
CA SER A 162 -23.34 -53.22 25.68
C SER A 162 -23.30 -53.46 24.18
N SER A 163 -22.14 -53.30 23.55
CA SER A 163 -21.67 -54.25 22.55
C SER A 163 -20.16 -54.39 22.66
N ASN A 164 -19.73 -55.64 22.87
CA ASN A 164 -18.34 -56.05 22.84
C ASN A 164 -17.81 -55.94 21.41
N MET A 165 -16.68 -55.25 21.23
CA MET A 165 -15.69 -55.66 20.24
C MET A 165 -14.29 -55.21 20.70
N GLN A 166 -13.46 -56.18 21.09
CA GLN A 166 -12.02 -55.97 21.19
C GLN A 166 -11.48 -55.51 19.83
N GLY A 167 -10.86 -54.33 19.81
CA GLY A 167 -10.14 -53.82 18.64
C GLY A 167 -9.58 -52.43 18.91
N LYS A 168 -8.29 -52.37 19.26
CA LYS A 168 -7.36 -51.24 19.08
C LYS A 168 -8.03 -49.86 18.84
N VAL A 169 -8.29 -49.11 19.91
CA VAL A 169 -8.79 -47.72 19.81
C VAL A 169 -7.69 -46.84 19.23
N VAL A 170 -7.73 -46.64 17.92
CA VAL A 170 -7.03 -45.58 17.22
C VAL A 170 -7.94 -44.35 17.28
N PHE A 171 -7.50 -43.32 18.00
CA PHE A 171 -8.12 -42.00 17.99
C PHE A 171 -8.03 -41.40 16.57
N LYS A 172 -9.06 -41.55 15.73
CA LYS A 172 -9.11 -40.96 14.38
C LYS A 172 -10.45 -40.31 13.99
N THR A 173 -11.48 -40.39 14.82
CA THR A 173 -12.86 -40.14 14.34
C THR A 173 -13.25 -38.66 14.19
N ASN A 174 -12.57 -37.71 14.85
CA ASN A 174 -13.03 -36.31 14.88
C ASN A 174 -12.54 -35.46 13.68
N GLU A 175 -11.43 -35.86 13.05
CA GLU A 175 -10.83 -35.10 11.96
C GLU A 175 -11.45 -35.48 10.60
N SER A 176 -11.83 -36.74 10.41
CA SER A 176 -12.51 -37.23 9.20
C SER A 176 -13.90 -36.60 9.04
N GLU A 177 -14.68 -36.50 10.11
CA GLU A 177 -16.02 -35.88 10.06
C GLU A 177 -15.95 -34.40 9.66
N LYS A 178 -14.92 -33.69 10.15
CA LYS A 178 -14.69 -32.28 9.80
C LYS A 178 -14.24 -32.11 8.35
N ILE A 179 -13.45 -33.05 7.83
CA ILE A 179 -13.02 -33.07 6.43
C ILE A 179 -14.23 -33.25 5.51
N GLU A 180 -15.09 -34.23 5.80
CA GLU A 180 -16.31 -34.50 5.04
C GLU A 180 -17.29 -33.30 5.09
N GLU A 181 -17.47 -32.67 6.24
CA GLU A 181 -18.34 -31.50 6.39
C GLU A 181 -17.87 -30.32 5.52
N ILE A 182 -16.57 -30.01 5.55
CA ILE A 182 -16.01 -28.88 4.80
C ILE A 182 -15.96 -29.20 3.30
N ALA A 183 -15.60 -30.42 2.92
CA ALA A 183 -15.64 -30.89 1.54
C ALA A 183 -17.07 -30.81 0.98
N GLY A 184 -18.07 -31.28 1.74
CA GLY A 184 -19.48 -31.21 1.38
C GLY A 184 -19.97 -29.77 1.21
N LYS A 185 -19.57 -28.84 2.09
CA LYS A 185 -19.90 -27.41 1.95
C LYS A 185 -19.30 -26.80 0.69
N ILE A 186 -18.04 -27.08 0.38
CA ILE A 186 -17.37 -26.57 -0.82
C ILE A 186 -18.07 -27.10 -2.08
N LEU A 187 -18.37 -28.40 -2.13
CA LEU A 187 -19.08 -29.04 -3.25
C LEU A 187 -20.51 -28.51 -3.42
N SER A 188 -21.20 -28.20 -2.32
CA SER A 188 -22.57 -27.70 -2.34
C SER A 188 -22.67 -26.24 -2.80
N SER A 189 -21.60 -25.45 -2.65
CA SER A 189 -21.56 -24.05 -3.06
C SER A 189 -20.91 -23.88 -4.43
N GLU A 190 -21.68 -23.42 -5.42
CA GLU A 190 -21.17 -23.16 -6.78
C GLU A 190 -20.01 -22.14 -6.80
N GLU A 191 -20.09 -21.12 -5.95
CA GLU A 191 -19.06 -20.10 -5.80
C GLU A 191 -17.74 -20.70 -5.29
N LEU A 192 -17.70 -21.39 -4.14
CA LEU A 192 -16.44 -21.95 -3.62
C LEU A 192 -15.87 -23.03 -4.56
N ASN A 193 -16.74 -23.87 -5.11
CA ASN A 193 -16.34 -24.98 -5.97
C ASN A 193 -15.66 -24.50 -7.25
N SER A 194 -16.17 -23.44 -7.88
CA SER A 194 -15.61 -22.87 -9.11
C SER A 194 -14.25 -22.21 -8.89
N TYR A 195 -14.06 -21.54 -7.73
CA TYR A 195 -12.80 -20.92 -7.38
C TYR A 195 -11.76 -21.89 -6.82
N LEU A 196 -12.17 -23.08 -6.35
CA LEU A 196 -11.24 -24.12 -5.88
C LEU A 196 -10.22 -24.50 -6.96
N ASP A 197 -10.67 -24.66 -8.20
CA ASP A 197 -9.79 -25.06 -9.31
C ASP A 197 -8.77 -23.97 -9.61
N ILE A 198 -9.21 -22.71 -9.62
CA ILE A 198 -8.36 -21.54 -9.80
C ILE A 198 -7.32 -21.46 -8.67
N ILE A 199 -7.75 -21.60 -7.42
CA ILE A 199 -6.86 -21.59 -6.25
C ILE A 199 -5.82 -22.72 -6.36
N SER A 200 -6.26 -23.94 -6.67
CA SER A 200 -5.38 -25.11 -6.77
C SER A 200 -4.33 -24.94 -7.87
N GLN A 201 -4.71 -24.38 -9.02
CA GLN A 201 -3.80 -24.11 -10.14
C GLN A 201 -2.74 -23.08 -9.75
N HIS A 202 -3.12 -22.01 -9.04
CA HIS A 202 -2.19 -20.98 -8.60
C HIS A 202 -1.22 -21.50 -7.54
N ILE A 203 -1.71 -22.31 -6.60
CA ILE A 203 -0.85 -22.95 -5.59
C ILE A 203 0.15 -23.90 -6.25
N GLN A 204 -0.28 -24.75 -7.19
CA GLN A 204 0.61 -25.70 -7.87
C GLN A 204 1.65 -25.01 -8.77
N SER A 205 1.29 -23.90 -9.39
CA SER A 205 2.18 -23.15 -10.27
C SER A 205 3.10 -22.18 -9.53
N GLY A 206 2.80 -21.86 -8.26
CA GLY A 206 3.52 -20.86 -7.47
C GLY A 206 3.21 -19.41 -7.86
N TRP A 207 2.05 -19.16 -8.47
CA TRP A 207 1.64 -17.83 -8.92
C TRP A 207 0.80 -17.10 -7.86
N LYS A 208 0.80 -15.77 -7.93
CA LYS A 208 -0.01 -14.94 -7.05
C LYS A 208 -1.49 -15.10 -7.40
N ILE A 209 -2.33 -15.32 -6.40
CA ILE A 209 -3.78 -15.48 -6.58
C ILE A 209 -4.44 -14.15 -7.02
N GLY A 210 -3.80 -13.01 -6.73
CA GLY A 210 -4.21 -11.69 -7.24
C GLY A 210 -5.69 -11.35 -6.98
N ASP A 211 -6.28 -10.54 -7.86
CA ASP A 211 -7.70 -10.16 -7.82
C ASP A 211 -8.62 -11.21 -8.50
N GLN A 212 -8.10 -12.40 -8.85
CA GLN A 212 -8.85 -13.41 -9.60
C GLN A 212 -9.86 -14.17 -8.73
N VAL A 213 -9.62 -14.20 -7.41
CA VAL A 213 -10.49 -14.85 -6.44
C VAL A 213 -11.12 -13.78 -5.56
N PRO A 214 -12.46 -13.75 -5.44
CA PRO A 214 -13.16 -12.82 -4.56
C PRO A 214 -12.63 -12.90 -3.10
N PRO A 215 -12.45 -11.77 -2.40
CA PRO A 215 -11.91 -11.76 -1.03
C PRO A 215 -12.71 -12.59 -0.01
N ASN A 216 -14.03 -12.69 -0.19
CA ASN A 216 -14.92 -13.53 0.63
C ASN A 216 -14.59 -15.02 0.47
N VAL A 217 -14.35 -15.47 -0.76
CA VAL A 217 -13.96 -16.86 -1.06
C VAL A 217 -12.59 -17.13 -0.47
N LEU A 218 -11.61 -16.27 -0.74
CA LEU A 218 -10.26 -16.42 -0.20
C LEU A 218 -10.26 -16.44 1.35
N GLY A 219 -11.07 -15.57 1.96
CA GLY A 219 -11.29 -15.55 3.41
C GLY A 219 -11.89 -16.83 3.96
N TYR A 220 -12.80 -17.49 3.22
CA TYR A 220 -13.35 -18.79 3.60
C TYR A 220 -12.25 -19.87 3.65
N TYR A 221 -11.39 -19.95 2.62
CA TYR A 221 -10.32 -20.95 2.59
C TYR A 221 -9.27 -20.72 3.69
N ILE A 222 -8.93 -19.47 3.98
CA ILE A 222 -7.98 -19.13 5.06
C ILE A 222 -8.59 -19.43 6.43
N SER A 223 -9.82 -19.00 6.69
CA SER A 223 -10.48 -19.17 8.00
C SER A 223 -10.76 -20.63 8.35
N ASN A 224 -10.98 -21.49 7.35
CA ASN A 224 -11.13 -22.93 7.53
C ASN A 224 -9.79 -23.69 7.51
N ASN A 225 -8.66 -22.98 7.56
CA ASN A 225 -7.31 -23.54 7.58
C ASN A 225 -7.03 -24.45 6.37
N LEU A 226 -7.57 -24.12 5.19
CA LEU A 226 -7.36 -24.87 3.96
C LEU A 226 -6.12 -24.38 3.21
N ILE A 227 -5.87 -23.07 3.25
CA ILE A 227 -4.69 -22.43 2.64
C ILE A 227 -4.04 -21.45 3.62
N GLU A 228 -2.74 -21.26 3.49
CA GLU A 228 -1.96 -20.28 4.25
C GLU A 228 -1.13 -19.40 3.32
N SER A 229 -0.78 -18.18 3.75
CA SER A 229 0.00 -17.26 2.92
C SER A 229 1.49 -17.41 3.17
N THR A 230 2.25 -17.64 2.10
CA THR A 230 3.73 -17.68 2.11
C THR A 230 4.36 -16.30 1.92
N GLY A 231 3.53 -15.26 1.74
CA GLY A 231 3.94 -13.87 1.54
C GLY A 231 3.78 -13.38 0.10
N GLY A 232 3.62 -12.07 -0.07
CA GLY A 232 3.57 -11.43 -1.39
C GLY A 232 2.37 -11.80 -2.28
N GLY A 233 1.30 -12.37 -1.71
CA GLY A 233 0.08 -12.80 -2.43
C GLY A 233 0.13 -14.24 -2.94
N ILE A 234 1.12 -15.03 -2.49
CA ILE A 234 1.26 -16.45 -2.77
C ILE A 234 0.67 -17.24 -1.59
N PHE A 235 0.06 -18.38 -1.90
CA PHE A 235 -0.59 -19.26 -0.95
C PHE A 235 -0.12 -20.70 -1.14
N GLU A 236 -0.22 -21.50 -0.08
CA GLU A 236 0.01 -22.94 -0.10
C GLU A 236 -1.12 -23.68 0.62
N PHE A 237 -1.34 -24.95 0.26
CA PHE A 237 -2.27 -25.80 1.00
C PHE A 237 -1.64 -26.24 2.32
N THR A 238 -2.40 -26.06 3.41
CA THR A 238 -2.04 -26.64 4.70
C THR A 238 -2.20 -28.17 4.64
N ASP A 239 -1.66 -28.90 5.63
CA ASP A 239 -1.84 -30.35 5.68
C ASP A 239 -3.32 -30.78 5.83
N PHE A 240 -4.14 -29.93 6.47
CA PHE A 240 -5.59 -30.12 6.53
C PHE A 240 -6.24 -29.83 5.17
N GLY A 241 -5.86 -28.74 4.51
CA GLY A 241 -6.35 -28.37 3.19
C GLY A 241 -6.06 -29.41 2.12
N LYS A 242 -4.89 -30.07 2.17
CA LYS A 242 -4.56 -31.19 1.28
C LYS A 242 -5.49 -32.38 1.46
N GLN A 243 -5.89 -32.69 2.70
CA GLN A 243 -6.82 -33.78 2.99
C GLN A 243 -8.23 -33.45 2.48
N VAL A 244 -8.71 -32.23 2.72
CA VAL A 244 -10.01 -31.76 2.19
C VAL A 244 -10.00 -31.72 0.66
N TYR A 245 -8.93 -31.21 0.04
CA TYR A 245 -8.80 -31.19 -1.41
C TYR A 245 -8.79 -32.61 -2.00
N LYS A 246 -8.12 -33.56 -1.33
CA LYS A 246 -8.14 -34.97 -1.71
C LYS A 246 -9.55 -35.55 -1.67
N GLU A 247 -10.31 -35.31 -0.60
CA GLU A 247 -11.70 -35.77 -0.45
C GLU A 247 -12.61 -35.22 -1.57
N ILE A 248 -12.42 -33.94 -1.91
CA ILE A 248 -13.16 -33.29 -3.01
C ILE A 248 -12.81 -33.92 -4.36
N LEU A 249 -11.53 -34.25 -4.60
CA LEU A 249 -11.13 -34.93 -5.83
C LEU A 249 -11.69 -36.35 -5.90
N GLU A 250 -11.68 -37.10 -4.80
CA GLU A 250 -12.28 -38.44 -4.72
C GLU A 250 -13.81 -38.41 -4.92
N SER A 251 -14.47 -37.30 -4.61
CA SER A 251 -15.91 -37.12 -4.88
C SER A 251 -16.21 -36.70 -6.34
N ARG A 252 -15.21 -36.23 -7.10
CA ARG A 252 -15.36 -35.75 -8.49
C ARG A 252 -15.00 -36.81 -9.53
N PHE A 253 -14.25 -37.85 -9.17
CA PHE A 253 -13.78 -38.94 -10.03
C PHE A 253 -14.37 -40.28 -9.61
#